data_AF-A0A845L551-F1
#
_entry.id   AF-A0A845L551-F1
#
_cell.length_a   1.000
_cell.length_b   1.000
_cell.length_c   1.000
_cell.angle_alpha   90.00
_cell.angle_beta   90.00
_cell.angle_gamma   90.00
#
_symmetry.space_group_name_H-M   'P 1'
#
loop_
_entity.id
_entity.type
_entity.pdbx_description
1 polymer ?
#
loop_
_entity_poly.entity_id
_entity_poly.type
_entity_poly.pdbx_seq_one_letter_code
_entity_poly.pdbx_strand_id
1 'polypeptide(L)'
;MAGDRHPLPLYRRAGVPITLNTDDEGINRSNLTMEYVKAVNDFQISYRELKEFARNSLEYSFLPGKSLYIDRNYNLLQPPFAGIRQPGWHPNHEAERMMAESEKLTEQVRLERSLYEFEDRRH
;
A
#
# COMPACT_ATOMS: atom_id res chain seq x y z
N MET A 1 -33.43 14.20 2.77
CA MET A 1 -33.44 12.88 3.44
C MET A 1 -33.72 11.81 2.41
N ALA A 2 -32.71 10.96 2.13
CA ALA A 2 -32.68 9.71 1.35
C ALA A 2 -31.23 9.58 0.83
N GLY A 3 -30.45 8.53 1.04
CA GLY A 3 -30.65 7.27 1.74
C GLY A 3 -29.28 6.80 2.23
N ASP A 4 -29.10 6.96 3.53
CA ASP A 4 -27.90 6.66 4.31
C ASP A 4 -27.80 5.14 4.55
N ARG A 5 -27.57 4.39 3.47
CA ARG A 5 -27.31 2.94 3.53
C ARG A 5 -26.23 2.57 2.54
N HIS A 6 -25.06 3.17 2.70
CA HIS A 6 -23.87 2.57 2.11
C HIS A 6 -23.64 1.23 2.83
N PRO A 7 -23.51 0.08 2.14
CA PRO A 7 -23.42 -1.24 2.77
C PRO A 7 -22.08 -1.50 3.51
N LEU A 8 -21.16 -0.53 3.46
CA LEU A 8 -19.81 -0.59 4.04
C LEU A 8 -19.77 -0.86 5.56
N PRO A 9 -20.64 -0.28 6.41
CA PRO A 9 -20.69 -0.57 7.84
C PRO A 9 -21.14 -2.00 8.15
N LEU A 10 -21.86 -2.65 7.22
CA LEU A 10 -22.31 -4.04 7.35
C LEU A 10 -21.14 -5.01 7.15
N TYR A 11 -20.32 -4.78 6.11
CA TYR A 11 -19.15 -5.62 5.81
C TYR A 11 -18.04 -5.49 6.86
N ARG A 12 -17.85 -4.29 7.43
CA ARG A 12 -16.91 -4.06 8.54
C ARG A 12 -17.26 -4.86 9.80
N ARG A 13 -18.55 -5.04 10.08
CA ARG A 13 -19.02 -5.79 11.26
C ARG A 13 -18.87 -7.31 11.11
N ALA A 14 -18.60 -7.79 9.89
CA ALA A 14 -18.46 -9.20 9.56
C ALA A 14 -17.00 -9.68 9.39
N GLY A 15 -15.99 -8.82 9.62
CA GLY A 15 -14.57 -9.20 9.52
C GLY A 15 -14.06 -9.41 8.09
N VAL A 16 -14.76 -8.86 7.10
CA VAL A 16 -14.43 -9.03 5.68
C VAL A 16 -13.33 -8.03 5.30
N PRO A 17 -12.23 -8.46 4.65
CA PRO A 17 -11.23 -7.53 4.12
C PRO A 17 -11.88 -6.59 3.11
N ILE A 18 -11.77 -5.28 3.34
CA ILE A 18 -12.31 -4.24 2.43
C ILE A 18 -11.20 -3.80 1.48
N THR A 19 -11.43 -3.96 0.18
CA THR A 19 -10.60 -3.40 -0.90
C THR A 19 -11.41 -2.34 -1.63
N LEU A 20 -10.86 -1.13 -1.77
CA LEU A 20 -11.45 -0.06 -2.58
C LEU A 20 -10.84 -0.14 -3.99
N ASN A 21 -11.67 -0.51 -4.96
CA ASN A 21 -11.31 -0.51 -6.39
C ASN A 21 -11.98 0.66 -7.09
N THR A 22 -11.24 1.35 -7.96
CA THR A 22 -11.77 2.25 -8.98
C THR A 22 -11.32 1.75 -10.35
N ASP A 23 -12.28 1.70 -11.27
CA ASP A 23 -12.27 1.01 -12.57
C ASP A 23 -11.49 1.75 -13.69
N ASP A 24 -10.40 2.46 -13.35
CA ASP A 24 -9.62 3.24 -14.34
C ASP A 24 -8.12 2.92 -14.30
N GLU A 25 -7.71 2.08 -15.26
CA GLU A 25 -6.33 1.78 -15.57
C GLU A 25 -5.60 3.02 -16.12
N GLY A 26 -4.55 3.49 -15.43
CA GLY A 26 -3.41 4.10 -16.12
C GLY A 26 -2.98 5.52 -15.74
N ILE A 27 -3.84 6.37 -15.16
CA ILE A 27 -3.45 7.76 -14.89
C ILE A 27 -4.04 8.17 -13.54
N ASN A 28 -3.24 8.06 -12.47
CA ASN A 28 -3.18 8.99 -11.31
C ASN A 28 -2.77 8.25 -10.01
N ARG A 29 -1.56 7.70 -10.01
CA ARG A 29 -0.97 7.02 -8.83
C ARG A 29 -0.70 7.97 -7.64
N SER A 30 -0.79 9.28 -7.87
CA SER A 30 -0.61 10.32 -6.83
C SER A 30 -1.94 10.77 -6.19
N ASN A 31 -3.10 10.45 -6.78
CA ASN A 31 -4.40 10.91 -6.28
C ASN A 31 -5.07 9.95 -5.29
N LEU A 32 -4.69 8.67 -5.27
CA LEU A 32 -5.10 7.76 -4.21
C LEU A 32 -4.64 8.27 -2.83
N THR A 33 -3.40 8.75 -2.71
CA THR A 33 -2.88 9.34 -1.46
C THR A 33 -3.69 10.55 -1.01
N MET A 34 -4.24 11.34 -1.94
CA MET A 34 -5.09 12.50 -1.62
C MET A 34 -6.51 12.09 -1.22
N GLU A 35 -7.10 11.06 -1.83
CA GLU A 35 -8.39 10.52 -1.38
C GLU A 35 -8.29 9.85 0.01
N TYR A 36 -7.16 9.19 0.33
CA TYR A 36 -6.88 8.69 1.67
C TYR A 36 -6.85 9.80 2.72
N VAL A 37 -6.23 10.96 2.44
CA VAL A 37 -6.21 12.12 3.36
C VAL A 37 -7.62 12.67 3.60
N LYS A 38 -8.50 12.62 2.58
CA LYS A 38 -9.89 13.05 2.72
C LYS A 38 -10.69 12.12 3.64
N ALA A 39 -10.50 10.80 3.51
CA ALA A 39 -11.15 9.80 4.37
C ALA A 39 -10.67 9.84 5.84
N VAL A 40 -9.43 10.26 6.09
CA VAL A 40 -8.87 10.39 7.46
C VAL A 40 -9.61 11.42 8.30
N ASN A 41 -9.99 12.55 7.70
CA ASN A 41 -10.70 13.62 8.41
C ASN A 41 -12.11 13.21 8.85
N ASP A 42 -12.75 12.30 8.10
CA ASP A 42 -14.15 11.92 8.36
C ASP A 42 -14.28 10.68 9.25
N PHE A 43 -13.25 9.82 9.35
CA PHE A 43 -13.37 8.49 9.98
C PHE A 43 -12.36 8.17 11.10
N GLN A 44 -11.58 9.15 11.60
CA GLN A 44 -10.59 8.97 12.67
C GLN A 44 -9.56 7.84 12.40
N ILE A 45 -9.18 7.64 11.14
CA ILE A 45 -8.23 6.59 10.75
C ILE A 45 -6.82 7.02 11.15
N SER A 46 -6.11 6.18 11.89
CA SER A 46 -4.72 6.46 12.26
C SER A 46 -3.78 6.33 11.05
N TYR A 47 -2.65 7.04 11.09
CA TYR A 47 -1.63 6.92 10.04
C TYR A 47 -1.11 5.49 9.86
N ARG A 48 -1.08 4.69 10.94
CA ARG A 48 -0.71 3.28 10.88
C ARG A 48 -1.69 2.45 10.06
N GLU A 49 -2.99 2.66 10.28
CA GLU A 49 -4.05 1.96 9.52
C GLU A 49 -4.02 2.34 8.04
N LEU A 50 -3.72 3.61 7.72
CA LEU A 50 -3.56 4.03 6.32
C LEU A 50 -2.41 3.30 5.62
N LYS A 51 -1.25 3.17 6.28
CA LYS A 51 -0.13 2.41 5.72
C LYS A 51 -0.53 0.95 5.49
N GLU A 52 -1.30 0.37 6.41
CA GLU A 52 -1.79 -1.00 6.26
C GLU A 52 -2.75 -1.16 5.08
N PHE A 53 -3.68 -0.21 4.87
CA PHE A 53 -4.59 -0.21 3.73
C PHE A 53 -3.84 -0.06 2.40
N ALA A 54 -2.85 0.82 2.34
CA ALA A 54 -2.00 0.98 1.16
C ALA A 54 -1.19 -0.29 0.85
N ARG A 55 -0.72 -1.01 1.86
CA ARG A 55 -0.03 -2.30 1.66
C ARG A 55 -0.99 -3.39 1.21
N ASN A 56 -2.18 -3.46 1.83
CA ASN A 56 -3.23 -4.40 1.45
C ASN A 56 -3.66 -4.24 -0.01
N SER A 57 -3.82 -2.99 -0.49
CA SER A 57 -4.26 -2.75 -1.88
C SER A 57 -3.30 -3.34 -2.91
N LEU A 58 -1.99 -3.34 -2.64
CA LEU A 58 -0.99 -3.96 -3.52
C LEU A 58 -0.81 -5.46 -3.25
N GLU A 59 -0.82 -5.89 -1.98
CA GLU A 59 -0.65 -7.31 -1.63
C GLU A 59 -1.76 -8.17 -2.21
N TYR A 60 -3.01 -7.71 -2.11
CA TYR A 60 -4.19 -8.41 -2.63
C TYR A 60 -4.55 -8.02 -4.07
N SER A 61 -3.76 -7.17 -4.73
CA SER A 61 -3.94 -6.87 -6.16
C SER A 61 -3.65 -8.09 -7.04
N PHE A 62 -4.17 -8.06 -8.27
CA PHE A 62 -3.86 -9.03 -9.32
C PHE A 62 -2.54 -8.74 -10.06
N LEU A 63 -1.71 -7.81 -9.58
CA LEU A 63 -0.39 -7.57 -10.17
C LEU A 63 0.42 -8.86 -10.20
N PRO A 64 1.07 -9.20 -11.33
CA PRO A 64 1.81 -10.43 -11.46
C PRO A 64 3.11 -10.41 -10.62
N GLY A 65 3.55 -11.60 -10.25
CA GLY A 65 4.83 -11.83 -9.58
C GLY A 65 4.76 -12.01 -8.06
N LYS A 66 5.93 -12.12 -7.44
CA LYS A 66 6.08 -12.36 -6.00
C LYS A 66 5.84 -11.10 -5.18
N SER A 67 5.42 -11.28 -3.93
CA SER A 67 5.32 -10.20 -2.95
C SER A 67 6.68 -9.82 -2.36
N LEU A 68 6.82 -8.54 -2.04
CA LEU A 68 7.88 -7.97 -1.20
C LEU A 68 7.82 -8.51 0.24
N TYR A 69 6.63 -8.86 0.73
CA TYR A 69 6.41 -9.28 2.12
C TYR A 69 6.44 -10.80 2.25
N ILE A 70 7.11 -11.29 3.28
CA ILE A 70 7.14 -12.71 3.62
C ILE A 70 5.87 -13.04 4.40
N ASP A 71 5.15 -14.09 3.98
CA ASP A 71 3.91 -14.56 4.61
C ASP A 71 2.85 -13.46 4.85
N ARG A 72 2.82 -12.46 3.96
CA ARG A 72 1.97 -11.26 4.08
C ARG A 72 2.18 -10.44 5.35
N ASN A 73 3.32 -10.63 6.02
CA ASN A 73 3.69 -9.86 7.18
C ASN A 73 4.46 -8.60 6.74
N TYR A 74 3.84 -7.44 6.89
CA TYR A 74 4.42 -6.15 6.48
C TYR A 74 5.67 -5.71 7.24
N ASN A 75 6.05 -6.43 8.29
CA ASN A 75 7.31 -6.22 9.01
C ASN A 75 8.43 -7.15 8.53
N LEU A 76 8.11 -8.19 7.76
CA LEU A 76 9.07 -9.16 7.24
C LEU A 76 9.21 -8.96 5.74
N LEU A 77 10.35 -8.39 5.34
CA LEU A 77 10.68 -8.11 3.96
C LEU A 77 11.56 -9.21 3.39
N GLN A 78 11.45 -9.45 2.09
CA GLN A 78 12.44 -10.26 1.36
C GLN A 78 13.87 -9.74 1.66
N PRO A 79 14.87 -10.61 1.89
CA PRO A 79 16.19 -10.20 2.39
C PRO A 79 16.89 -9.06 1.62
N PRO A 80 16.84 -9.01 0.26
CA PRO A 80 17.46 -7.91 -0.50
C PRO A 80 16.85 -6.52 -0.21
N PHE A 81 15.68 -6.48 0.41
CA PHE A 81 14.90 -5.25 0.69
C PHE A 81 14.87 -4.90 2.18
N ALA A 82 15.62 -5.58 3.04
CA ALA A 82 15.60 -5.34 4.50
C ALA A 82 15.87 -3.88 4.89
N GLY A 83 16.65 -3.14 4.08
CA GLY A 83 16.96 -1.73 4.28
C GLY A 83 16.01 -0.74 3.61
N ILE A 84 14.93 -1.16 2.96
CA ILE A 84 14.09 -0.28 2.12
C ILE A 84 13.50 0.93 2.86
N ARG A 85 13.35 0.85 4.18
CA ARG A 85 12.85 1.93 5.06
C ARG A 85 13.95 2.81 5.65
N GLN A 86 15.18 2.69 5.17
CA GLN A 86 16.33 3.44 5.65
C GLN A 86 16.74 4.54 4.64
N PRO A 87 17.38 5.62 5.10
CA PRO A 87 17.99 6.62 4.23
C PRO A 87 19.01 5.99 3.29
N GLY A 88 19.05 6.46 2.05
CA GLY A 88 20.05 6.06 1.07
C GLY A 88 19.98 4.61 0.59
N TRP A 89 18.95 3.85 0.95
CA TRP A 89 18.75 2.51 0.39
C TRP A 89 18.59 2.58 -1.14
N HIS A 90 19.30 1.69 -1.82
CA HIS A 90 19.18 1.46 -3.25
C HIS A 90 19.13 -0.06 -3.49
N PRO A 91 18.44 -0.53 -4.55
CA PRO A 91 18.43 -1.94 -4.88
C PRO A 91 19.85 -2.39 -5.22
N ASN A 92 20.21 -3.59 -4.78
CA ASN A 92 21.39 -4.31 -5.28
C ASN A 92 20.99 -5.13 -6.51
N HIS A 93 21.95 -5.79 -7.17
CA HIS A 93 21.67 -6.59 -8.36
C HIS A 93 20.62 -7.69 -8.17
N GLU A 94 20.53 -8.28 -6.97
CA GLU A 94 19.51 -9.27 -6.67
C GLU A 94 18.11 -8.64 -6.58
N ALA A 95 17.99 -7.51 -5.88
CA ALA A 95 16.77 -6.74 -5.78
C ALA A 95 16.31 -6.22 -7.16
N GLU A 96 17.24 -5.72 -7.98
CA GLU A 96 16.97 -5.26 -9.35
C GLU A 96 16.36 -6.39 -10.20
N ARG A 97 16.95 -7.59 -10.15
CA ARG A 97 16.41 -8.75 -10.87
C ARG A 97 15.01 -9.13 -10.36
N MET A 98 14.83 -9.19 -9.04
CA MET A 98 13.52 -9.53 -8.46
C MET A 98 12.44 -8.50 -8.81
N MET A 99 12.79 -7.22 -8.88
CA MET A 99 11.91 -6.14 -9.33
C MET A 99 11.57 -6.29 -10.81
N ALA A 100 12.55 -6.57 -11.67
CA ALA A 100 12.33 -6.77 -13.10
C ALA A 100 11.41 -7.97 -13.41
N GLU A 101 11.41 -8.99 -12.56
CA GLU A 101 10.58 -10.19 -12.70
C GLU A 101 9.19 -10.08 -12.06
N SER A 102 8.91 -9.03 -11.27
CA SER A 102 7.67 -8.89 -10.51
C SER A 102 7.15 -7.46 -10.48
N GLU A 103 6.05 -7.22 -11.19
CA GLU A 103 5.33 -5.95 -11.15
C GLU A 103 4.78 -5.67 -9.75
N LYS A 104 4.22 -6.68 -9.08
CA LYS A 104 3.73 -6.55 -7.69
C LYS A 104 4.83 -6.08 -6.75
N LEU A 105 6.00 -6.76 -6.80
CA LEU A 105 7.12 -6.42 -5.95
C LEU A 105 7.58 -4.98 -6.22
N THR A 106 7.68 -4.60 -7.49
CA THR A 106 8.13 -3.26 -7.89
C THR A 106 7.22 -2.16 -7.36
N GLU A 107 5.90 -2.33 -7.46
CA GLU A 107 4.96 -1.34 -6.92
C GLU A 107 4.97 -1.32 -5.38
N GLN A 108 5.15 -2.46 -4.72
CA GLN A 108 5.29 -2.52 -3.26
C GLN A 108 6.58 -1.83 -2.78
N VAL A 109 7.69 -1.98 -3.51
CA VAL A 109 8.93 -1.27 -3.26
C VAL A 109 8.73 0.24 -3.41
N ARG A 110 8.07 0.68 -4.48
CA ARG A 110 7.75 2.10 -4.69
C ARG A 110 6.92 2.67 -3.54
N LEU A 111 5.89 1.94 -3.08
CA LEU A 111 5.07 2.35 -1.94
C LEU A 111 5.92 2.57 -0.68
N GLU A 112 6.76 1.60 -0.29
CA GLU A 112 7.58 1.71 0.91
C GLU A 112 8.58 2.87 0.83
N ARG A 113 9.16 3.13 -0.36
CA ARG A 113 10.03 4.29 -0.59
C ARG A 113 9.28 5.61 -0.46
N SER A 114 8.09 5.72 -1.06
CA SER A 114 7.27 6.93 -0.95
C SER A 114 6.79 7.20 0.48
N LEU A 115 6.49 6.15 1.25
CA LEU A 115 6.16 6.28 2.68
C LEU A 115 7.35 6.79 3.47
N TYR A 116 8.54 6.22 3.26
CA TYR A 116 9.77 6.69 3.89
C TYR A 116 10.05 8.18 3.57
N GLU A 117 10.03 8.58 2.30
CA GLU A 117 10.27 9.97 1.88
C GLU A 117 9.23 10.97 2.42
N PHE A 118 8.01 10.51 2.67
CA PHE A 118 6.97 11.32 3.29
C PHE A 118 7.22 11.51 4.79
N GLU A 119 7.64 10.44 5.48
CA GLU A 119 7.98 10.48 6.91
C GLU A 119 9.24 11.32 7.15
N ASP A 120 10.26 11.17 6.30
CA ASP A 120 11.54 11.88 6.37
C ASP A 120 11.37 13.41 6.22
N ARG A 121 10.51 13.86 5.29
CA ARG A 121 10.20 15.29 5.09
C ARG A 121 9.42 15.95 6.23
N ARG A 122 8.85 15.15 7.14
CA ARG A 122 8.06 15.64 8.28
C ARG A 122 8.86 15.71 9.59
N HIS A 123 10.11 15.29 9.56
CA HIS A 123 11.10 15.47 10.63
C HIS A 123 12.01 16.67 10.31
#